data_AF-A0A9E5M878-F1
#
_entry.id   AF-A0A9E5M878-F1
#
_cell.length_a   1.000
_cell.length_b   1.000
_cell.length_c   1.000
_cell.angle_alpha   90.00
_cell.angle_beta   90.00
_cell.angle_gamma   90.00
#
_symmetry.space_group_name_H-M   'P 1'
#
loop_
_entity.id
_entity.type
_entity.pdbx_description
1 polymer ?
#
loop_
_entity_poly.entity_id
_entity_poly.type
_entity_poly.pdbx_seq_one_letter_code
_entity_poly.pdbx_strand_id
1 'polypeptide(L)'
;MTSTASQAKTRIGVVMGSSSDWDTMQHAVQILQHFGIDHEAKVVSAHRMPDEMFTYAETALERGLMAIIAGAGGAAHLPGMLAA
;
A
#
# COMPACT_ATOMS: atom_id res chain seq x y z
N MET A 1 -28.79 -16.73 16.29
CA MET A 1 -27.55 -16.13 16.80
C MET A 1 -26.49 -16.23 15.72
N THR A 2 -26.52 -15.32 14.74
CA THR A 2 -25.51 -15.27 13.68
C THR A 2 -24.35 -14.42 14.20
N SER A 3 -23.21 -15.07 14.41
CA SER A 3 -21.98 -14.44 14.85
C SER A 3 -21.55 -13.39 13.83
N THR A 4 -21.76 -12.11 14.15
CA THR A 4 -21.04 -11.01 13.52
C THR A 4 -19.66 -10.99 14.15
N ALA A 5 -18.77 -11.88 13.69
CA ALA A 5 -17.35 -11.65 13.89
C ALA A 5 -17.08 -10.27 13.28
N SER A 6 -16.73 -9.29 14.12
CA SER A 6 -16.23 -8.00 13.69
C SER A 6 -15.14 -8.28 12.66
N GLN A 7 -15.45 -8.09 11.38
CA GLN A 7 -14.48 -8.26 10.31
C GLN A 7 -13.40 -7.23 10.62
N ALA A 8 -12.27 -7.67 11.16
CA ALA A 8 -11.15 -6.79 11.44
C ALA A 8 -10.86 -6.07 10.13
N LYS A 9 -11.03 -4.75 10.17
CA LYS A 9 -10.99 -3.89 8.98
C LYS A 9 -9.64 -4.10 8.30
N THR A 10 -9.62 -4.96 7.28
CA THR A 10 -8.38 -5.37 6.62
C THR A 10 -7.90 -4.16 5.85
N ARG A 11 -6.78 -3.58 6.28
CA ARG A 11 -6.24 -2.38 5.65
C ARG A 11 -5.09 -2.75 4.72
N ILE A 12 -5.20 -2.39 3.45
CA ILE A 12 -4.16 -2.59 2.43
C ILE A 12 -3.51 -1.25 2.08
N GLY A 13 -2.18 -1.21 2.07
CA GLY A 13 -1.44 -0.04 1.61
C GLY A 13 -1.14 -0.12 0.11
N VAL A 14 -1.58 0.84 -0.69
CA VAL A 14 -1.24 0.95 -2.12
C VAL A 14 -0.25 2.10 -2.29
N VAL A 15 1.01 1.80 -2.59
CA VAL A 15 2.07 2.81 -2.69
C VAL A 15 2.71 2.83 -4.06
N MET A 16 3.13 4.03 -4.48
CA MET A 16 3.74 4.23 -5.79
C MET A 16 4.84 5.29 -5.76
N GLY A 17 5.84 5.15 -6.62
CA GLY A 17 7.01 6.03 -6.63
C GLY A 17 6.72 7.47 -7.07
N SER A 18 5.68 7.67 -7.87
CA SER A 18 5.28 8.94 -8.47
C SER A 18 3.76 8.99 -8.72
N SER A 19 3.16 10.18 -8.72
CA SER A 19 1.76 10.34 -9.13
C SER A 19 1.51 9.92 -10.59
N SER A 20 2.54 9.92 -11.44
CA SER A 20 2.46 9.38 -12.80
C SER A 20 2.21 7.87 -12.86
N ASP A 21 2.48 7.14 -11.78
CA ASP A 21 2.20 5.70 -11.70
C ASP A 21 0.70 5.42 -11.44
N TRP A 22 -0.08 6.45 -11.13
CA TRP A 22 -1.50 6.33 -10.77
C TRP A 22 -2.33 5.68 -11.87
N ASP A 23 -2.03 5.98 -13.14
CA ASP A 23 -2.76 5.42 -14.28
C ASP A 23 -2.79 3.88 -14.24
N THR A 24 -1.71 3.26 -13.76
CA THR A 24 -1.61 1.81 -13.53
C THR A 24 -2.14 1.40 -12.16
N MET A 25 -1.72 2.12 -11.10
CA MET A 25 -1.98 1.71 -9.71
C MET A 25 -3.45 1.85 -9.29
N GLN A 26 -4.23 2.71 -9.96
CA GLN A 26 -5.66 2.86 -9.70
C GLN A 26 -6.45 1.55 -9.87
N HIS A 27 -5.97 0.63 -10.71
CA HIS A 27 -6.64 -0.66 -10.91
C HIS A 27 -6.62 -1.52 -9.64
N ALA A 28 -5.55 -1.47 -8.85
CA ALA A 28 -5.50 -2.15 -7.55
C ALA A 28 -6.52 -1.56 -6.58
N VAL A 29 -6.61 -0.23 -6.53
CA VAL A 29 -7.59 0.51 -5.71
C VAL A 29 -9.03 0.15 -6.11
N GLN A 30 -9.34 0.11 -7.41
CA GLN A 30 -10.67 -0.25 -7.92
C GLN A 30 -11.09 -1.66 -7.49
N ILE A 31 -10.17 -2.63 -7.50
CA ILE A 31 -10.45 -4.00 -7.04
C ILE A 31 -10.69 -4.03 -5.52
N LEU A 32 -9.86 -3.34 -4.72
CA LEU A 32 -10.07 -3.25 -3.27
C LEU A 32 -11.42 -2.62 -2.94
N GLN A 33 -11.81 -1.56 -3.65
CA GLN A 33 -13.13 -0.93 -3.52
C GLN A 33 -14.27 -1.89 -3.89
N HIS A 34 -14.12 -2.65 -4.99
CA HIS A 34 -15.12 -3.62 -5.42
C HIS A 34 -15.43 -4.67 -4.33
N PHE A 35 -14.41 -5.13 -3.61
CA PHE A 35 -14.57 -6.10 -2.52
C PHE A 35 -14.84 -5.46 -1.15
N GLY A 36 -14.93 -4.13 -1.05
CA GLY A 36 -15.13 -3.43 0.21
C GLY A 36 -13.95 -3.53 1.19
N ILE A 37 -12.72 -3.69 0.67
CA ILE A 37 -11.51 -3.80 1.48
C ILE A 37 -10.99 -2.39 1.79
N ASP A 38 -10.78 -2.12 3.07
CA ASP A 38 -10.19 -0.87 3.54
C ASP A 38 -8.77 -0.70 2.98
N HIS A 39 -8.44 0.49 2.49
CA HIS A 39 -7.12 0.73 1.92
C HIS A 39 -6.74 2.20 2.00
N GLU A 40 -5.44 2.45 1.81
CA GLU A 40 -4.89 3.78 1.58
C GLU A 40 -4.08 3.78 0.29
N ALA A 41 -4.01 4.93 -0.38
CA ALA A 41 -3.16 5.13 -1.55
C ALA A 41 -2.20 6.31 -1.29
N LYS A 42 -0.89 6.10 -1.48
CA LYS A 42 0.13 7.13 -1.23
C LYS A 42 1.24 7.14 -2.27
N VAL A 43 1.84 8.31 -2.49
CA VAL A 43 3.10 8.43 -3.22
C VAL A 43 4.25 8.29 -2.22
N VAL A 44 5.10 7.28 -2.38
CA VAL A 44 6.25 6.98 -1.54
C VAL A 44 7.40 6.61 -2.47
N SER A 45 8.52 7.36 -2.44
CA SER A 45 9.58 7.24 -3.44
C SER A 45 10.88 6.72 -2.82
N ALA A 46 11.32 5.54 -3.24
CA ALA A 46 12.58 4.94 -2.78
C ALA A 46 13.83 5.79 -3.09
N HIS A 47 13.80 6.58 -4.17
CA HIS A 47 14.96 7.40 -4.58
C HIS A 47 14.90 8.84 -4.09
N ARG A 48 13.70 9.39 -3.91
CA ARG A 48 13.52 10.82 -3.56
C ARG A 48 13.20 11.04 -2.09
N MET A 49 12.56 10.06 -1.44
CA MET A 49 12.08 10.14 -0.07
C MET A 49 12.36 8.81 0.66
N PRO A 50 13.65 8.37 0.75
CA PRO A 50 14.00 7.06 1.32
C PRO A 50 13.60 6.93 2.79
N ASP A 51 13.75 7.98 3.59
CA ASP A 51 13.42 7.94 5.03
C ASP A 51 11.90 7.81 5.25
N GLU A 52 11.08 8.48 4.44
CA GLU A 52 9.62 8.33 4.48
C GLU A 52 9.19 6.93 4.06
N MET A 53 9.88 6.34 3.08
CA MET A 53 9.64 4.95 2.66
C MET A 53 9.97 3.96 3.78
N PHE A 54 11.11 4.11 4.45
CA PHE A 54 11.45 3.27 5.61
C PHE A 54 10.44 3.45 6.74
N THR A 55 10.10 4.69 7.10
CA THR A 55 9.09 4.99 8.11
C THR A 55 7.74 4.36 7.75
N TYR A 56 7.35 4.38 6.47
CA TYR A 56 6.12 3.75 6.00
C TYR A 56 6.14 2.23 6.23
N ALA A 57 7.25 1.56 5.91
CA ALA A 57 7.42 0.12 6.09
C ALA A 57 7.45 -0.28 7.58
N GLU A 58 8.28 0.40 8.38
CA GLU A 58 8.47 0.11 9.81
C GLU A 58 7.16 0.25 10.60
N THR A 59 6.35 1.26 10.28
CA THR A 59 5.08 1.51 10.98
C THR A 59 3.89 0.75 10.38
N ALA A 60 4.06 0.00 9.29
CA ALA A 60 2.95 -0.63 8.56
C ALA A 60 2.11 -1.55 9.45
N LEU A 61 2.77 -2.42 10.21
CA LEU A 61 2.11 -3.38 11.09
C LEU A 61 1.37 -2.69 12.25
N GLU A 62 2.00 -1.70 12.89
CA GLU A 62 1.39 -0.91 13.97
C GLU A 62 0.14 -0.17 13.51
N ARG A 63 0.14 0.28 12.25
CA ARG A 63 -1.01 0.95 11.60
C ARG A 63 -2.10 -0.03 11.14
N GLY A 64 -1.90 -1.33 11.35
CA GLY A 64 -2.83 -2.39 10.99
C GLY A 64 -2.85 -2.74 9.50
N LEU A 65 -1.77 -2.43 8.76
CA LEU A 65 -1.66 -2.88 7.37
C LEU A 65 -1.43 -4.39 7.33
N MET A 66 -2.26 -5.07 6.55
CA MET A 66 -2.20 -6.52 6.36
C MET A 66 -1.38 -6.91 5.12
N ALA A 67 -1.28 -6.00 4.14
CA ALA A 67 -0.40 -6.14 2.98
C ALA A 67 -0.07 -4.76 2.38
N ILE A 68 0.99 -4.72 1.57
CA ILE A 68 1.38 -3.54 0.78
C ILE A 68 1.45 -3.95 -0.70
N ILE A 69 0.76 -3.20 -1.54
CA ILE A 69 0.84 -3.25 -3.00
C ILE A 69 1.73 -2.08 -3.43
N ALA A 70 2.93 -2.36 -3.92
CA ALA A 70 3.90 -1.34 -4.30
C ALA A 70 4.16 -1.34 -5.82
N GLY A 71 3.98 -0.19 -6.47
CA GLY A 71 4.28 0.02 -7.89
C GLY A 71 5.48 0.93 -8.12
N ALA A 72 6.35 0.55 -9.06
CA ALA A 72 7.47 1.38 -9.51
C ALA A 72 7.86 1.04 -10.96
N GLY A 73 8.38 2.03 -11.68
CA GLY A 73 8.94 1.89 -13.03
C GLY A 73 10.46 2.14 -13.09
N GLY A 74 11.10 1.72 -14.19
CA GLY A 74 12.55 1.88 -14.38
C GLY A 74 13.37 1.01 -13.42
N ALA A 75 14.27 1.61 -12.64
CA ALA A 75 14.97 0.94 -11.55
C ALA A 75 14.01 0.74 -10.35
N ALA A 76 13.13 -0.25 -10.47
CA ALA A 76 11.96 -0.46 -9.61
C ALA A 76 12.31 -0.99 -8.20
N HIS A 77 12.94 -0.14 -7.38
CA HIS A 77 13.42 -0.53 -6.05
C HIS A 77 12.35 -0.47 -4.95
N LEU A 78 11.27 0.30 -5.13
CA LEU A 78 10.28 0.53 -4.08
C LEU A 78 9.74 -0.78 -3.44
N PRO A 79 9.30 -1.80 -4.20
CA PRO A 79 8.76 -3.01 -3.58
C PRO A 79 9.81 -3.78 -2.77
N GLY A 80 11.03 -3.90 -3.30
CA GLY A 80 12.12 -4.60 -2.63
C GLY A 80 12.59 -3.90 -1.36
N MET A 81 12.69 -2.57 -1.40
CA MET A 81 13.10 -1.78 -0.24
C MET A 81 12.05 -1.72 0.87
N LEU A 82 10.76 -1.81 0.54
CA LEU A 82 9.68 -1.93 1.54
C LEU A 82 9.65 -3.31 2.21
N ALA A 83 10.18 -4.33 1.55
CA ALA A 83 10.17 -5.72 2.04
C ALA A 83 11.43 -6.11 2.82
N ALA A 84 12.49 -5.29 2.75
CA ALA A 84 13.77 -5.51 3.41
C ALA A 84 13.67 -5.22 4.91
#